data_AF-A0A9E0HCU0-F1
#
_entry.id   AF-A0A9E0HCU0-F1
#
_cell.length_a   1.000
_cell.length_b   1.000
_cell.length_c   1.000
_cell.angle_alpha   90.00
_cell.angle_beta   90.00
_cell.angle_gamma   90.00
#
_symmetry.space_group_name_H-M   'P 1'
#
loop_
_entity.id
_entity.type
_entity.pdbx_description
1 polymer ?
#
loop_
_entity_poly.entity_id
_entity_poly.type
_entity_poly.pdbx_seq_one_letter_code
_entity_poly.pdbx_strand_id
1 'polypeptide(L)'
;MEPRFTDVERAALRVGLLRRGRELATRLADIMAGKDGDAIVRALALAAKPGARPAEIVRFALEQVEERRRWLDAGDDRYGRCDACGVDLGALALGQMPWADRCQAHPPGAYRP
;
A
#
# COMPACT_ATOMS: atom_id res chain seq x y z
N MET A 1 -15.56 -22.36 0.89
CA MET A 1 -14.43 -21.57 0.36
C MET A 1 -13.43 -21.46 1.49
N GLU A 2 -12.26 -22.08 1.35
CA GLU A 2 -11.22 -22.00 2.40
C GLU A 2 -10.69 -20.57 2.51
N PRO A 3 -10.46 -20.06 3.73
CA PRO A 3 -9.89 -18.73 3.92
C PRO A 3 -8.46 -18.71 3.39
N ARG A 4 -8.15 -17.74 2.53
CA ARG A 4 -6.83 -17.58 1.89
C ARG A 4 -5.70 -17.27 2.87
N PHE A 5 -6.05 -16.69 4.01
CA PHE A 5 -5.15 -16.40 5.11
C PHE A 5 -5.74 -16.97 6.39
N THR A 6 -4.89 -17.61 7.18
CA THR A 6 -5.20 -17.99 8.56
C THR A 6 -5.44 -16.76 9.42
N ASP A 7 -6.07 -16.92 10.58
CA ASP A 7 -6.26 -15.82 11.55
C ASP A 7 -4.95 -15.18 11.99
N VAL A 8 -3.91 -15.99 12.18
CA VAL A 8 -2.58 -15.55 12.56
C VAL A 8 -1.95 -14.69 11.45
N GLU A 9 -2.05 -15.14 10.20
CA GLU A 9 -1.57 -14.35 9.05
C GLU A 9 -2.35 -13.04 8.91
N ARG A 10 -3.68 -13.07 9.03
CA ARG A 10 -4.50 -11.85 8.99
C ARG A 10 -4.11 -10.86 10.07
N ALA A 11 -3.83 -11.32 11.29
CA ALA A 11 -3.36 -10.47 12.37
C ALA A 11 -1.99 -9.84 12.05
N ALA A 12 -1.03 -10.63 11.55
CA ALA A 12 0.29 -10.14 11.17
C ALA A 12 0.22 -9.11 10.03
N LEU A 13 -0.55 -9.40 8.99
CA LEU A 13 -0.79 -8.49 7.86
C LEU A 13 -1.43 -7.19 8.29
N ARG A 14 -2.43 -7.25 9.19
CA ARG A 14 -3.08 -6.07 9.78
C ARG A 14 -2.08 -5.19 10.53
N VAL A 15 -1.20 -5.79 11.34
CA VAL A 15 -0.15 -5.03 12.05
C VAL A 15 0.77 -4.31 11.06
N GLY A 16 1.17 -4.98 9.98
CA GLY A 16 2.02 -4.37 8.96
C GLY A 16 1.34 -3.21 8.20
N LEU A 17 0.05 -3.36 7.86
CA LEU A 17 -0.76 -2.28 7.27
C LEU A 17 -0.86 -1.07 8.20
N LEU A 18 -1.19 -1.29 9.48
CA LEU A 18 -1.27 -0.22 10.48
C LEU A 18 0.07 0.51 10.67
N ARG A 19 1.18 -0.24 10.70
CA ARG A 19 2.53 0.34 10.78
C ARG A 19 2.82 1.23 9.58
N ARG A 20 2.53 0.76 8.36
CA ARG A 20 2.74 1.57 7.14
C ARG A 20 1.81 2.78 7.09
N GLY A 21 0.55 2.62 7.48
CA GLY A 21 -0.40 3.73 7.55
C GLY A 21 0.07 4.83 8.52
N ARG A 22 0.55 4.46 9.70
CA ARG A 22 1.14 5.41 10.67
C ARG A 22 2.36 6.13 10.11
N GLU A 23 3.24 5.42 9.42
CA GLU A 23 4.42 6.01 8.77
C GLU A 23 3.99 7.06 7.75
N LEU A 24 3.08 6.72 6.83
CA LEU A 24 2.57 7.64 5.80
C LEU A 24 1.87 8.86 6.42
N ALA A 25 1.03 8.65 7.44
CA ALA A 25 0.36 9.75 8.15
C ALA A 25 1.35 10.71 8.82
N THR A 26 2.40 10.16 9.44
CA THR A 26 3.47 10.96 10.06
C THR A 26 4.21 11.79 9.01
N ARG A 27 4.55 11.17 7.88
CA ARG A 27 5.22 11.84 6.76
C ARG A 27 4.34 12.87 6.05
N LEU A 28 3.04 12.65 5.99
CA LEU A 28 2.10 13.64 5.48
C LEU A 28 2.07 14.88 6.38
N ALA A 29 2.03 14.69 7.70
CA ALA A 29 2.11 15.79 8.66
C ALA A 29 3.42 16.58 8.53
N ASP A 30 4.54 15.90 8.33
CA ASP A 30 5.85 16.51 8.04
C ASP A 30 5.80 17.43 6.81
N ILE A 31 5.17 16.98 5.71
CA ILE A 31 4.99 17.80 4.49
C ILE A 31 4.09 19.00 4.77
N MET A 32 2.98 18.80 5.48
CA MET A 32 2.07 19.88 5.86
C MET A 32 2.74 20.94 6.75
N ALA A 33 3.73 20.54 7.54
CA ALA A 33 4.57 21.43 8.35
C ALA A 33 5.67 22.15 7.54
N GLY A 34 5.72 21.96 6.22
CA GLY A 34 6.67 22.64 5.33
C GLY A 34 8.02 21.94 5.17
N LYS A 35 8.16 20.68 5.59
CA LYS A 35 9.38 19.89 5.30
C LYS A 35 9.45 19.53 3.81
N ASP A 36 10.64 19.19 3.34
CA ASP A 36 10.89 18.80 1.95
C ASP A 36 10.08 17.54 1.57
N GLY A 37 8.98 17.75 0.85
CA GLY A 37 8.08 16.68 0.44
C GLY A 37 8.66 15.76 -0.62
N ASP A 38 9.50 16.27 -1.52
CA ASP A 38 10.12 15.44 -2.56
C ASP A 38 11.13 14.47 -1.94
N ALA A 39 11.90 14.93 -0.94
CA ALA A 39 12.77 14.05 -0.16
C ALA A 39 11.97 12.98 0.59
N ILE A 40 10.83 13.33 1.18
CA ILE A 40 9.95 12.39 1.87
C ILE A 40 9.36 11.34 0.91
N VAL A 41 8.87 11.75 -0.26
CA VAL A 41 8.32 10.84 -1.28
C VAL A 41 9.38 9.85 -1.75
N ARG A 42 10.61 10.31 -2.01
CA ARG A 42 11.75 9.44 -2.36
C ARG A 42 12.09 8.46 -1.24
N ALA A 43 12.14 8.92 0.02
CA ALA A 43 12.43 8.07 1.17
C ALA A 43 11.37 6.99 1.39
N LEU A 44 10.11 7.26 1.03
CA LEU A 44 9.02 6.29 1.10
C LEU A 44 8.97 5.33 -0.09
N ALA A 45 9.86 5.47 -1.08
CA ALA A 45 9.89 4.74 -2.34
C ALA A 45 8.53 4.79 -3.09
N LEU A 46 7.85 5.94 -3.04
CA LEU A 46 6.58 6.13 -3.73
C LEU A 46 6.81 6.57 -5.18
N ALA A 47 6.04 5.98 -6.09
CA ALA A 47 6.00 6.44 -7.47
C ALA A 47 5.35 7.83 -7.54
N ALA A 48 6.06 8.79 -8.13
CA ALA A 48 5.57 10.14 -8.35
C ALA A 48 5.21 10.33 -9.83
N LYS A 49 3.99 10.80 -10.10
CA LYS A 49 3.66 11.32 -11.44
C LYS A 49 4.28 12.71 -11.59
N PRO A 50 4.87 13.05 -12.76
CA PRO A 50 5.30 14.42 -13.03
C PRO A 50 4.18 15.44 -12.76
N GLY A 51 4.46 16.46 -11.96
CA GLY A 51 3.52 17.51 -11.58
C GLY A 51 2.57 17.19 -10.42
N ALA A 52 2.60 16.00 -9.83
CA ALA A 52 1.84 15.70 -8.62
C ALA A 52 2.51 16.32 -7.38
N ARG A 53 1.73 16.92 -6.48
CA ARG A 53 2.29 17.48 -5.24
C ARG A 53 2.67 16.36 -4.27
N PRO A 54 3.78 16.46 -3.52
CA PRO A 54 4.21 15.43 -2.57
C PRO A 54 3.12 15.00 -1.57
N ALA A 55 2.36 15.96 -1.05
CA ALA A 55 1.25 15.68 -0.15
C ALA A 55 0.16 14.82 -0.80
N GLU A 56 -0.12 15.02 -2.09
CA GLU A 56 -1.11 14.23 -2.84
C GLU A 56 -0.62 12.80 -3.06
N ILE A 57 0.66 12.63 -3.36
CA ILE A 57 1.29 11.31 -3.53
C ILE A 57 1.21 10.51 -2.22
N VAL A 58 1.60 11.13 -1.08
CA VAL A 58 1.56 10.46 0.23
C VAL A 58 0.12 10.18 0.67
N ARG A 59 -0.82 11.11 0.42
CA ARG A 59 -2.25 10.88 0.70
C ARG A 59 -2.81 9.71 -0.10
N PHE A 60 -2.50 9.63 -1.39
CA PHE A 60 -2.92 8.51 -2.24
C PHE A 60 -2.34 7.17 -1.75
N ALA A 61 -1.07 7.15 -1.35
CA ALA A 61 -0.46 5.96 -0.74
C ALA A 61 -1.17 5.55 0.57
N LEU A 62 -1.55 6.52 1.40
CA LEU A 62 -2.28 6.26 2.64
C LEU A 62 -3.68 5.70 2.38
N GLU A 63 -4.40 6.26 1.41
CA GLU A 63 -5.71 5.76 0.98
C GLU A 63 -5.63 4.30 0.51
N GLN A 64 -4.59 3.96 -0.27
CA GLN A 64 -4.37 2.57 -0.70
C GLN A 64 -4.15 1.63 0.49
N VAL A 65 -3.32 2.01 1.47
CA VAL A 65 -3.09 1.19 2.68
C VAL A 65 -4.38 0.97 3.47
N GLU A 66 -5.19 2.03 3.64
CA GLU A 66 -6.48 1.92 4.33
C GLU A 66 -7.48 1.07 3.56
N GLU A 67 -7.51 1.14 2.23
CA GLU A 67 -8.33 0.27 1.40
C GLU A 67 -7.94 -1.21 1.59
N ARG A 68 -6.64 -1.53 1.56
CA ARG A 68 -6.15 -2.90 1.79
C ARG A 68 -6.54 -3.39 3.18
N ARG A 69 -6.46 -2.53 4.20
CA ARG A 69 -6.89 -2.87 5.56
C ARG A 69 -8.39 -3.20 5.61
N ARG A 70 -9.23 -2.39 4.95
CA ARG A 70 -10.68 -2.65 4.88
C ARG A 70 -10.97 -3.97 4.19
N TRP A 71 -10.31 -4.29 3.08
CA TRP A 71 -10.47 -5.57 2.40
C TRP A 71 -10.03 -6.75 3.27
N LEU A 72 -8.87 -6.64 3.95
CA LEU A 72 -8.40 -7.66 4.87
C LEU A 72 -9.37 -7.89 6.04
N ASP A 73 -9.88 -6.81 6.63
CA ASP A 73 -10.82 -6.84 7.75
C ASP A 73 -12.18 -7.44 7.36
N ALA A 74 -12.64 -7.15 6.13
CA ALA A 74 -13.88 -7.71 5.58
C ALA A 74 -13.75 -9.15 5.06
N GLY A 75 -12.53 -9.69 4.99
CA GLY A 75 -12.27 -10.98 4.34
C GLY A 75 -12.54 -10.95 2.83
N ASP A 76 -12.37 -9.78 2.21
CA ASP A 76 -12.61 -9.55 0.79
C ASP A 76 -11.49 -10.21 -0.06
N ASP A 77 -11.88 -10.99 -1.07
CA ASP A 77 -10.96 -11.70 -1.95
C ASP A 77 -10.09 -10.77 -2.82
N ARG A 78 -10.45 -9.48 -2.92
CA ARG A 78 -9.61 -8.46 -3.54
C ARG A 78 -8.33 -8.18 -2.77
N TYR A 79 -8.35 -8.33 -1.43
CA TYR A 79 -7.13 -8.14 -0.65
C TYR A 79 -6.08 -9.12 -1.16
N GLY A 80 -4.86 -8.62 -1.43
CA GLY A 80 -3.70 -9.41 -1.84
C GLY A 80 -3.81 -10.07 -3.22
N ARG A 81 -4.64 -9.50 -4.10
CA ARG A 81 -4.59 -9.71 -5.55
C ARG A 81 -4.01 -8.48 -6.24
N CYS A 82 -3.44 -8.66 -7.43
CA CYS A 82 -2.99 -7.54 -8.24
C CYS A 82 -4.17 -6.74 -8.80
N ASP A 83 -4.15 -5.43 -8.63
CA ASP A 83 -5.15 -4.50 -9.15
C ASP A 83 -5.21 -4.42 -10.70
N ALA A 84 -4.21 -4.96 -11.41
CA ALA A 84 -4.18 -4.98 -12.88
C ALA A 84 -4.73 -6.28 -13.46
N CYS A 85 -4.24 -7.42 -12.98
CA CYS A 85 -4.53 -8.73 -13.58
C CYS A 85 -5.19 -9.75 -12.64
N GLY A 86 -5.45 -9.38 -11.38
CA GLY A 86 -6.11 -10.25 -10.40
C GLY A 86 -5.26 -11.41 -9.88
N VAL A 87 -4.01 -11.54 -10.33
CA VAL A 87 -3.11 -12.62 -9.88
C VAL A 87 -2.90 -12.54 -8.37
N ASP A 88 -2.84 -13.71 -7.74
CA ASP A 88 -2.51 -13.82 -6.32
C ASP A 88 -1.08 -13.32 -6.09
N LEU A 89 -0.90 -12.38 -5.15
CA LEU A 89 0.42 -11.84 -4.79
C LEU A 89 1.22 -12.81 -3.90
N GLY A 90 0.56 -13.76 -3.25
CA GLY A 90 1.13 -14.77 -2.38
C GLY A 90 1.33 -14.28 -0.94
N ALA A 91 1.09 -15.18 0.02
CA ALA A 91 1.25 -14.89 1.45
C ALA A 91 2.68 -14.46 1.82
N LEU A 92 3.69 -15.04 1.18
CA LEU A 92 5.10 -14.68 1.43
C LEU A 92 5.42 -13.24 1.02
N ALA A 93 4.94 -12.78 -0.13
CA ALA A 93 5.16 -11.41 -0.59
C ALA A 93 4.39 -10.42 0.29
N LEU A 94 3.14 -10.75 0.63
CA LEU A 94 2.32 -9.93 1.51
C LEU A 94 2.84 -9.88 2.95
N GLY A 95 3.51 -10.92 3.43
CA GLY A 95 4.21 -10.90 4.71
C GLY A 95 5.34 -9.86 4.77
N GLN A 96 5.96 -9.56 3.62
CA GLN A 96 7.00 -8.53 3.51
C GLN A 96 6.42 -7.15 3.18
N MET A 97 5.42 -7.11 2.29
CA MET A 97 4.76 -5.88 1.83
C MET A 97 3.23 -6.04 1.89
N PRO A 98 2.60 -5.91 3.07
CA PRO A 98 1.15 -6.11 3.25
C PRO A 98 0.26 -5.16 2.44
N TRP A 99 0.82 -4.04 1.99
CA TRP A 99 0.17 -3.01 1.19
C TRP A 99 0.37 -3.17 -0.32
N ALA A 100 1.01 -4.26 -0.78
CA ALA A 100 1.23 -4.48 -2.20
C ALA A 100 -0.11 -4.52 -2.98
N ASP A 101 -0.18 -3.74 -4.05
CA ASP A 101 -1.31 -3.63 -4.98
C ASP A 101 -1.02 -4.24 -6.35
N ARG A 102 0.26 -4.54 -6.63
CA ARG A 102 0.72 -5.03 -7.93
C ARG A 102 1.61 -6.26 -7.81
N CYS A 103 1.54 -7.10 -8.83
CA CYS A 103 2.50 -8.17 -9.03
C CYS A 103 3.78 -7.64 -9.71
N GLN A 104 4.83 -8.45 -9.73
CA GLN A 104 6.11 -8.11 -10.35
C GLN A 104 6.00 -7.80 -11.86
N ALA A 105 4.98 -8.33 -12.54
CA ALA A 105 4.71 -8.04 -13.95
C ALA A 105 4.05 -6.65 -14.18
N HIS A 106 3.50 -6.02 -13.15
CA HIS A 106 2.81 -4.73 -13.23
C HIS A 106 3.36 -3.72 -12.20
N PRO A 107 4.67 -3.44 -12.15
CA PRO A 107 5.26 -2.64 -11.09
C PRO A 107 4.63 -1.24 -11.00
N PRO A 108 4.60 -0.61 -9.81
CA PRO A 108 4.06 0.73 -9.64
C PRO A 108 4.77 1.72 -10.57
N GLY A 109 4.01 2.46 -11.37
CA GLY A 109 4.51 3.33 -12.44
C GLY A 109 4.51 2.71 -13.84
N ALA A 110 4.26 1.40 -13.98
CA ALA A 110 3.89 0.80 -15.25
C ALA A 110 2.53 1.37 -15.67
N TYR A 111 2.52 2.09 -16.78
CA TYR A 111 1.36 2.79 -17.33
C TYR A 111 0.12 1.90 -17.39
N ARG A 112 -1.02 2.42 -16.91
CA ARG A 112 -2.35 1.82 -17.09
C ARG A 112 -2.86 2.24 -18.47
N PRO A 113 -3.02 1.34 -19.46
CA PRO A 113 -3.76 1.67 -20.67
C PRO A 113 -5.23 1.95 -20.37
#